data_AF-A0A9X1HS58-F1
#
_entry.id   AF-A0A9X1HS58-F1
#
_cell.length_a   1.000
_cell.length_b   1.000
_cell.length_c   1.000
_cell.angle_alpha   90.00
_cell.angle_beta   90.00
_cell.angle_gamma   90.00
#
_symmetry.space_group_name_H-M   'P 1'
#
loop_
_entity.id
_entity.type
_entity.pdbx_description
1 polymer ?
#
loop_
_entity_poly.entity_id
_entity_poly.type
_entity_poly.pdbx_seq_one_letter_code
_entity_poly.pdbx_strand_id
1 'polypeptide(L)'
;MNTSEFVKDLNVQYFNGELSPKFQAKLERLPIDRPDVFAFIQRMFGWISSSGLPAKDMSLLQADIFGTLLARILPGAWEGKVPPITIQGRHAVIDQYVKSNSWLASEGKEMLDIGCGFPPFTTLETAGFLDDWKITGADPSLPAYLIFDSDGNYATLDEDKSTVYFQPAIPSIENWNKLLTDSNATRTRFENLLEELLNNPSGEDYPSLKLNPIKSYETEQLTFLKGGIGQIDITPKDVIRCFNVLYYFDDAFLEKALEWFAQKTKEGGIVLIGGDWAGSTECYYHVYQKNGNQLVNREFAFSIDCLCPMGIVTWYSNHADDRQKAELVKYISIIRKDPEFMNTFYAFHDDQRKNYDLCPRDSEGYYGGVDPAVPPQILWTNASNILKELNEEGLNQLAVDVLRRAGFTARVNEVGHIAVAP
;
A
#
# COMPACT_ATOMS: atom_id res chain seq x y z
N MET A 1 -13.07 -26.44 -8.50
CA MET A 1 -12.22 -26.37 -7.30
C MET A 1 -13.00 -25.60 -6.25
N ASN A 2 -13.29 -26.21 -5.11
CA ASN A 2 -13.88 -25.49 -3.98
C ASN A 2 -12.78 -24.78 -3.16
N THR A 3 -13.16 -23.88 -2.24
CA THR A 3 -12.17 -23.12 -1.45
C THR A 3 -11.23 -24.01 -0.64
N SER A 4 -11.72 -25.12 -0.06
CA SER A 4 -10.88 -26.02 0.76
C SER A 4 -9.83 -26.76 -0.10
N GLU A 5 -10.22 -27.22 -1.29
CA GLU A 5 -9.28 -27.80 -2.28
C GLU A 5 -8.20 -26.78 -2.66
N PHE A 6 -8.60 -25.54 -2.95
CA PHE A 6 -7.66 -24.47 -3.30
C PHE A 6 -6.66 -24.19 -2.17
N VAL A 7 -7.12 -24.09 -0.91
CA VAL A 7 -6.25 -23.86 0.25
C VAL A 7 -5.26 -25.01 0.46
N LYS A 8 -5.72 -26.25 0.29
CA LYS A 8 -4.87 -27.43 0.40
C LYS A 8 -3.79 -27.44 -0.70
N ASP A 9 -4.17 -27.14 -1.94
CA ASP A 9 -3.24 -27.08 -3.06
C ASP A 9 -2.19 -25.97 -2.87
N LEU A 10 -2.59 -24.78 -2.41
CA LEU A 10 -1.67 -23.70 -2.06
C LEU A 10 -0.65 -24.14 -1.00
N ASN A 11 -1.12 -24.79 0.07
CA ASN A 11 -0.26 -25.23 1.17
C ASN A 11 0.76 -26.26 0.68
N VAL A 12 0.33 -27.25 -0.10
CA VAL A 12 1.22 -28.27 -0.69
C VAL A 12 2.22 -27.62 -1.63
N GLN A 13 1.75 -26.76 -2.54
CA GLN A 13 2.59 -26.18 -3.60
C GLN A 13 3.66 -25.24 -3.06
N TYR A 14 3.33 -24.38 -2.09
CA TYR A 14 4.19 -23.26 -1.70
C TYR A 14 4.86 -23.45 -0.33
N PHE A 15 4.35 -24.37 0.50
CA PHE A 15 4.78 -24.56 1.88
C PHE A 15 4.95 -26.03 2.28
N ASN A 16 4.94 -26.98 1.34
CA ASN A 16 5.09 -28.42 1.61
C ASN A 16 4.09 -28.98 2.63
N GLY A 17 2.91 -28.37 2.76
CA GLY A 17 1.90 -28.77 3.74
C GLY A 17 2.09 -28.18 5.14
N GLU A 18 3.07 -27.31 5.36
CA GLU A 18 3.45 -26.81 6.70
C GLU A 18 2.64 -25.60 7.20
N LEU A 19 1.68 -25.05 6.44
CA LEU A 19 0.81 -24.00 6.97
C LEU A 19 -0.01 -24.51 8.16
N SER A 20 -0.12 -23.70 9.21
CA SER A 20 -0.89 -24.10 10.40
C SER A 20 -2.37 -24.34 10.06
N PRO A 21 -3.05 -25.29 10.72
CA PRO A 21 -4.47 -25.54 10.51
C PRO A 21 -5.34 -24.29 10.73
N LYS A 22 -4.96 -23.42 11.68
CA LYS A 22 -5.65 -22.16 11.96
C LYS A 22 -5.52 -21.16 10.80
N PHE A 23 -4.35 -21.10 10.15
CA PHE A 23 -4.14 -20.28 8.96
C PHE A 23 -5.02 -20.77 7.81
N GLN A 24 -5.01 -22.08 7.56
CA GLN A 24 -5.83 -22.71 6.52
C GLN A 24 -7.34 -22.43 6.74
N ALA A 25 -7.84 -22.62 7.96
CA ALA A 25 -9.25 -22.36 8.29
C ALA A 25 -9.69 -20.89 8.07
N LYS A 26 -8.76 -19.92 8.18
CA LYS A 26 -9.05 -18.52 7.85
C LYS A 26 -9.12 -18.31 6.34
N LEU A 27 -8.22 -18.94 5.57
CA LEU A 27 -8.28 -18.90 4.10
C LEU A 27 -9.53 -19.59 3.53
N GLU A 28 -10.11 -20.57 4.22
CA GLU A 28 -11.34 -21.22 3.76
C GLU A 28 -12.56 -20.26 3.70
N ARG A 29 -12.43 -19.05 4.23
CA ARG A 29 -13.42 -17.97 4.14
C ARG A 29 -13.42 -17.23 2.81
N LEU A 30 -12.49 -17.54 1.90
CA LEU A 30 -12.42 -16.90 0.59
C LEU A 30 -13.72 -17.10 -0.21
N PRO A 31 -14.22 -16.06 -0.89
CA PRO A 31 -15.43 -16.15 -1.68
C PRO A 31 -15.22 -17.01 -2.94
N ILE A 32 -15.96 -18.11 -3.04
CA ILE A 32 -15.84 -19.11 -4.13
C ILE A 32 -16.21 -18.54 -5.51
N ASP A 33 -16.98 -17.47 -5.55
CA ASP A 33 -17.46 -16.78 -6.75
C ASP A 33 -16.49 -15.70 -7.27
N ARG A 34 -15.30 -15.58 -6.67
CA ARG A 34 -14.29 -14.57 -7.02
C ARG A 34 -12.97 -15.19 -7.53
N PRO A 35 -12.92 -15.66 -8.79
CA PRO A 35 -11.72 -16.27 -9.36
C PRO A 35 -10.53 -15.30 -9.43
N ASP A 36 -10.78 -13.99 -9.52
CA ASP A 36 -9.76 -12.96 -9.47
C ASP A 36 -9.02 -12.93 -8.12
N VAL A 37 -9.74 -13.16 -7.01
CA VAL A 37 -9.15 -13.25 -5.67
C VAL A 37 -8.26 -14.49 -5.55
N PHE A 38 -8.66 -15.61 -6.12
CA PHE A 38 -7.89 -16.86 -6.08
C PHE A 38 -6.58 -16.70 -6.87
N ALA A 39 -6.66 -16.14 -8.07
CA ALA A 39 -5.48 -15.85 -8.89
C ALA A 39 -4.52 -14.87 -8.18
N PHE A 40 -5.07 -13.85 -7.52
CA PHE A 40 -4.28 -12.91 -6.73
C PHE A 40 -3.54 -13.60 -5.58
N ILE A 41 -4.24 -14.40 -4.76
CA ILE A 41 -3.62 -15.12 -3.63
C ILE A 41 -2.56 -16.11 -4.11
N GLN A 42 -2.81 -16.83 -5.20
CA GLN A 42 -1.83 -17.74 -5.78
C GLN A 42 -0.54 -17.02 -6.17
N ARG A 43 -0.64 -15.82 -6.77
CA ARG A 43 0.54 -15.00 -7.07
C ARG A 43 1.27 -14.56 -5.80
N MET A 44 0.55 -14.07 -4.78
CA MET A 44 1.18 -13.69 -3.51
C MET A 44 1.95 -14.85 -2.88
N PHE A 45 1.35 -16.05 -2.85
CA PHE A 45 1.98 -17.25 -2.32
C PHE A 45 3.24 -17.63 -3.11
N GLY A 46 3.23 -17.43 -4.43
CA GLY A 46 4.42 -17.57 -5.27
C GLY A 46 5.56 -16.64 -4.84
N TRP A 47 5.27 -15.35 -4.59
CA TRP A 47 6.27 -14.40 -4.12
C TRP A 47 6.77 -14.73 -2.71
N ILE A 48 5.86 -15.05 -1.78
CA ILE A 48 6.19 -15.42 -0.40
C ILE A 48 7.13 -16.64 -0.39
N SER A 49 6.79 -17.70 -1.11
CA SER A 49 7.60 -18.91 -1.21
C SER A 49 8.98 -18.62 -1.82
N SER A 50 9.01 -17.83 -2.91
CA SER A 50 10.26 -17.45 -3.60
C SER A 50 11.18 -16.57 -2.73
N SER A 51 10.62 -15.82 -1.79
CA SER A 51 11.37 -15.03 -0.82
C SER A 51 12.06 -15.88 0.26
N GLY A 52 11.70 -17.16 0.38
CA GLY A 52 12.20 -18.04 1.44
C GLY A 52 11.53 -17.79 2.81
N LEU A 53 10.30 -17.25 2.82
CA LEU A 53 9.52 -17.10 4.04
C LEU A 53 8.86 -18.44 4.41
N PRO A 54 9.16 -19.03 5.58
CA PRO A 54 8.62 -20.32 5.98
C PRO A 54 7.16 -20.19 6.42
N ALA A 55 6.43 -21.30 6.41
CA ALA A 55 5.05 -21.35 6.88
C ALA A 55 4.86 -20.81 8.31
N LYS A 56 5.88 -20.96 9.17
CA LYS A 56 5.87 -20.45 10.56
C LYS A 56 5.88 -18.92 10.67
N ASP A 57 6.30 -18.23 9.61
CA ASP A 57 6.28 -16.76 9.56
C ASP A 57 4.96 -16.20 9.03
N MET A 58 4.03 -17.06 8.63
CA MET A 58 2.70 -16.67 8.15
C MET A 58 1.76 -16.46 9.34
N SER A 59 1.43 -15.20 9.64
CA SER A 59 0.62 -14.84 10.80
C SER A 59 -0.87 -15.09 10.59
N LEU A 60 -1.62 -15.31 11.68
CA LEU A 60 -3.08 -15.39 11.61
C LEU A 60 -3.73 -14.05 11.24
N LEU A 61 -3.05 -12.92 11.45
CA LEU A 61 -3.46 -11.61 10.94
C LEU A 61 -3.46 -11.59 9.41
N GLN A 62 -2.36 -12.03 8.77
CA GLN A 62 -2.30 -12.16 7.31
C GLN A 62 -3.36 -13.10 6.77
N ALA A 63 -3.57 -14.25 7.42
CA ALA A 63 -4.63 -15.18 7.04
C ALA A 63 -6.03 -14.54 7.09
N ASP A 64 -6.27 -13.66 8.08
CA ASP A 64 -7.54 -12.96 8.21
C ASP A 64 -7.73 -11.91 7.12
N ILE A 65 -6.67 -11.14 6.81
CA ILE A 65 -6.65 -10.20 5.68
C ILE A 65 -6.91 -10.93 4.37
N PHE A 66 -6.26 -12.07 4.14
CA PHE A 66 -6.46 -12.88 2.95
C PHE A 66 -7.88 -13.43 2.85
N GLY A 67 -8.36 -14.10 3.89
CA GLY A 67 -9.66 -14.76 3.91
C GLY A 67 -10.85 -13.79 3.93
N THR A 68 -10.64 -12.54 4.35
CA THR A 68 -11.74 -11.57 4.52
C THR A 68 -11.51 -10.29 3.72
N LEU A 69 -10.47 -9.51 3.99
CA LEU A 69 -10.36 -8.17 3.44
C LEU A 69 -10.11 -8.14 1.92
N LEU A 70 -9.26 -9.03 1.39
CA LEU A 70 -8.82 -8.98 -0.01
C LEU A 70 -9.96 -8.87 -1.03
N ALA A 71 -11.00 -9.69 -0.91
CA ALA A 71 -12.12 -9.68 -1.84
C ALA A 71 -12.84 -8.33 -1.93
N ARG A 72 -12.71 -7.48 -0.90
CA ARG A 72 -13.34 -6.16 -0.79
C ARG A 72 -12.42 -5.04 -1.30
N ILE A 73 -11.11 -5.28 -1.36
CA ILE A 73 -10.10 -4.27 -1.72
C ILE A 73 -9.38 -4.57 -3.05
N LEU A 74 -9.79 -5.62 -3.78
CA LEU A 74 -9.30 -5.86 -5.13
C LEU A 74 -10.16 -5.13 -6.18
N PRO A 75 -9.57 -4.68 -7.31
CA PRO A 75 -10.30 -3.96 -8.36
C PRO A 75 -11.53 -4.68 -8.91
N GLY A 76 -11.57 -6.02 -8.86
CA GLY A 76 -12.73 -6.79 -9.28
C GLY A 76 -14.02 -6.46 -8.50
N ALA A 77 -13.92 -6.00 -7.25
CA ALA A 77 -15.07 -5.51 -6.49
C ALA A 77 -15.57 -4.13 -6.95
N TRP A 78 -14.77 -3.43 -7.74
CA TRP A 78 -14.94 -2.03 -8.12
C TRP A 78 -14.97 -1.85 -9.65
N GLU A 79 -15.46 -2.85 -10.38
CA GLU A 79 -15.55 -2.82 -11.86
C GLU A 79 -14.20 -2.56 -12.55
N GLY A 80 -13.12 -3.04 -11.93
CA GLY A 80 -11.75 -2.83 -12.41
C GLY A 80 -11.14 -1.50 -11.97
N LYS A 81 -11.87 -0.63 -11.26
CA LYS A 81 -11.33 0.61 -10.70
C LYS A 81 -10.37 0.31 -9.55
N VAL A 82 -9.34 1.14 -9.43
CA VAL A 82 -8.40 1.08 -8.31
C VAL A 82 -9.07 1.66 -7.07
N PRO A 83 -9.14 0.92 -5.94
CA PRO A 83 -9.79 1.44 -4.74
C PRO A 83 -8.93 2.54 -4.09
N PRO A 84 -9.54 3.65 -3.64
CA PRO A 84 -8.83 4.81 -3.10
C PRO A 84 -8.45 4.60 -1.63
N ILE A 85 -7.58 3.65 -1.34
CA ILE A 85 -7.18 3.32 0.04
C ILE A 85 -6.10 4.29 0.48
N THR A 86 -6.45 5.26 1.34
CA THR A 86 -5.50 6.19 1.97
C THR A 86 -5.46 5.94 3.47
N ILE A 87 -4.27 6.04 4.08
CA ILE A 87 -4.06 5.85 5.52
C ILE A 87 -3.13 6.95 6.02
N GLN A 88 -3.47 7.51 7.17
CA GLN A 88 -2.68 8.53 7.84
C GLN A 88 -1.26 8.04 8.17
N GLY A 89 -0.25 8.90 7.98
CA GLY A 89 1.15 8.62 8.26
C GLY A 89 1.82 7.64 7.30
N ARG A 90 1.13 7.20 6.22
CA ARG A 90 1.67 6.20 5.28
C ARG A 90 3.04 6.64 4.72
N HIS A 91 3.13 7.85 4.21
CA HIS A 91 4.32 8.34 3.52
C HIS A 91 5.28 9.17 4.39
N ALA A 92 5.13 9.14 5.72
CA ALA A 92 5.92 10.01 6.60
C ALA A 92 7.45 9.83 6.44
N VAL A 93 7.91 8.58 6.29
CA VAL A 93 9.34 8.29 6.08
C VAL A 93 9.78 8.63 4.65
N ILE A 94 8.89 8.46 3.67
CA ILE A 94 9.16 8.88 2.27
C ILE A 94 9.29 10.41 2.17
N ASP A 95 8.46 11.16 2.89
CA ASP A 95 8.54 12.62 2.94
C ASP A 95 9.86 13.08 3.56
N GLN A 96 10.34 12.40 4.61
CA GLN A 96 11.67 12.62 5.19
C GLN A 96 12.77 12.34 4.16
N TYR A 97 12.69 11.20 3.45
CA TYR A 97 13.65 10.82 2.42
C TYR A 97 13.76 11.90 1.35
N VAL A 98 12.62 12.35 0.83
CA VAL A 98 12.54 13.42 -0.17
C VAL A 98 13.13 14.72 0.37
N LYS A 99 12.79 15.13 1.60
CA LYS A 99 13.30 16.37 2.21
C LYS A 99 14.81 16.34 2.39
N SER A 100 15.38 15.20 2.75
CA SER A 100 16.83 15.02 2.95
C SER A 100 17.61 14.65 1.67
N ASN A 101 16.93 14.45 0.54
CA ASN A 101 17.57 13.87 -0.64
C ASN A 101 18.60 14.85 -1.25
N SER A 102 19.87 14.45 -1.25
CA SER A 102 20.99 15.26 -1.72
C SER A 102 20.97 15.56 -3.23
N TRP A 103 20.14 14.87 -4.01
CA TRP A 103 20.00 15.12 -5.45
C TRP A 103 19.14 16.34 -5.78
N LEU A 104 18.40 16.87 -4.80
CA LEU A 104 17.49 18.00 -5.01
C LEU A 104 18.15 19.34 -4.60
N ALA A 105 18.52 20.15 -5.59
CA ALA A 105 19.45 21.27 -5.40
C ALA A 105 18.83 22.67 -5.13
N SER A 106 17.52 22.82 -4.95
CA SER A 106 16.85 24.15 -5.01
C SER A 106 15.95 24.50 -3.83
N GLU A 107 15.74 25.81 -3.60
CA GLU A 107 14.60 26.34 -2.82
C GLU A 107 13.33 26.39 -3.68
N GLY A 108 12.15 26.34 -3.07
CA GLY A 108 10.87 26.47 -3.78
C GLY A 108 10.53 25.27 -4.68
N LYS A 109 10.76 24.06 -4.16
CA LYS A 109 10.57 22.80 -4.90
C LYS A 109 9.10 22.51 -5.15
N GLU A 110 8.84 21.79 -6.24
CA GLU A 110 7.50 21.35 -6.61
C GLU A 110 7.42 19.82 -6.64
N MET A 111 6.35 19.26 -6.05
CA MET A 111 6.07 17.84 -6.06
C MET A 111 4.73 17.53 -6.75
N LEU A 112 4.71 16.44 -7.52
CA LEU A 112 3.50 15.78 -7.95
C LEU A 112 3.33 14.46 -7.19
N ASP A 113 2.17 14.27 -6.56
CA ASP A 113 1.78 13.04 -5.87
C ASP A 113 0.68 12.32 -6.68
N ILE A 114 1.05 11.23 -7.35
CA ILE A 114 0.16 10.45 -8.22
C ILE A 114 -0.54 9.36 -7.40
N GLY A 115 -1.86 9.29 -7.54
CA GLY A 115 -2.71 8.36 -6.79
C GLY A 115 -3.01 8.89 -5.40
N CYS A 116 -3.27 10.20 -5.26
CA CYS A 116 -3.55 10.81 -3.96
C CYS A 116 -4.82 10.26 -3.30
N GLY A 117 -5.71 9.60 -4.06
CA GLY A 117 -6.94 9.00 -3.56
C GLY A 117 -7.92 10.01 -2.97
N PHE A 118 -8.94 9.49 -2.28
CA PHE A 118 -9.91 10.30 -1.56
C PHE A 118 -10.44 9.56 -0.32
N PRO A 119 -10.43 10.19 0.88
CA PRO A 119 -9.82 11.49 1.19
C PRO A 119 -8.29 11.49 0.98
N PRO A 120 -7.67 12.61 0.57
CA PRO A 120 -6.26 12.65 0.16
C PRO A 120 -5.31 12.81 1.35
N PHE A 121 -5.47 12.01 2.41
CA PHE A 121 -4.75 12.17 3.67
C PHE A 121 -3.23 12.23 3.50
N THR A 122 -2.68 11.35 2.67
CA THR A 122 -1.24 11.27 2.45
C THR A 122 -0.68 12.53 1.79
N THR A 123 -1.36 13.08 0.80
CA THR A 123 -0.94 14.34 0.15
C THR A 123 -1.10 15.55 1.09
N LEU A 124 -2.14 15.55 1.94
CA LEU A 124 -2.33 16.60 2.96
C LEU A 124 -1.19 16.62 3.97
N GLU A 125 -0.79 15.45 4.45
CA GLU A 125 0.34 15.31 5.37
C GLU A 125 1.67 15.73 4.72
N THR A 126 1.89 15.30 3.47
CA THR A 126 3.07 15.73 2.71
C THR A 126 3.13 17.24 2.54
N ALA A 127 2.01 17.90 2.22
CA ALA A 127 1.96 19.36 2.11
C ALA A 127 2.18 20.07 3.44
N GLY A 128 1.75 19.48 4.56
CA GLY A 128 2.04 20.00 5.90
C GLY A 128 3.50 19.82 6.31
N PHE A 129 4.16 18.73 5.89
CA PHE A 129 5.56 18.45 6.24
C PHE A 129 6.58 19.17 5.34
N LEU A 130 6.22 19.35 4.07
CA LEU A 130 6.96 20.11 3.05
C LEU A 130 6.30 21.49 2.85
N ASP A 131 6.14 22.23 3.95
CA ASP A 131 5.40 23.50 4.02
C ASP A 131 6.00 24.62 3.15
N ASP A 132 7.27 24.50 2.76
CA ASP A 132 7.96 25.39 1.84
C ASP A 132 7.86 24.97 0.35
N TRP A 133 7.11 23.91 0.04
CA TRP A 133 6.99 23.33 -1.31
C TRP A 133 5.61 23.59 -1.92
N LYS A 134 5.53 23.51 -3.25
CA LYS A 134 4.24 23.43 -3.95
C LYS A 134 3.91 21.98 -4.26
N ILE A 135 2.83 21.48 -3.69
CA ILE A 135 2.37 20.11 -3.85
C ILE A 135 1.14 20.09 -4.77
N THR A 136 1.16 19.18 -5.73
CA THR A 136 -0.01 18.86 -6.56
C THR A 136 -0.36 17.40 -6.38
N GLY A 137 -1.52 17.11 -5.80
CA GLY A 137 -2.09 15.76 -5.78
C GLY A 137 -2.85 15.48 -7.07
N ALA A 138 -2.71 14.29 -7.64
CA ALA A 138 -3.50 13.89 -8.81
C ALA A 138 -4.06 12.48 -8.67
N ASP A 139 -5.34 12.34 -9.00
CA ASP A 139 -6.04 11.05 -9.03
C ASP A 139 -7.17 11.08 -10.08
N PRO A 140 -7.37 10.03 -10.89
CA PRO A 140 -8.49 9.98 -11.83
C PRO A 140 -9.86 9.90 -11.14
N SER A 141 -9.89 9.41 -9.89
CA SER A 141 -11.11 9.10 -9.14
C SER A 141 -11.51 10.20 -8.14
N LEU A 142 -10.97 11.42 -8.28
CA LEU A 142 -11.40 12.54 -7.44
C LEU A 142 -12.91 12.78 -7.59
N PRO A 143 -13.67 12.77 -6.48
CA PRO A 143 -15.12 12.84 -6.53
C PRO A 143 -15.64 14.23 -6.87
N ALA A 144 -16.71 14.26 -7.65
CA ALA A 144 -17.55 15.45 -7.81
C ALA A 144 -18.52 15.59 -6.62
N TYR A 145 -18.96 14.48 -6.05
CA TYR A 145 -19.89 14.44 -4.92
C TYR A 145 -19.42 13.46 -3.84
N LEU A 146 -19.55 13.88 -2.58
CA LEU A 146 -19.42 13.00 -1.41
C LEU A 146 -20.74 13.01 -0.64
N ILE A 147 -21.31 11.83 -0.43
CA ILE A 147 -22.59 11.65 0.26
C ILE A 147 -22.35 10.83 1.52
N PHE A 148 -23.05 11.20 2.58
CA PHE A 148 -23.24 10.36 3.76
C PHE A 148 -24.72 9.99 3.90
N ASP A 149 -25.01 8.72 4.10
CA ASP A 149 -26.36 8.26 4.43
C ASP A 149 -26.69 8.48 5.92
N SER A 150 -27.92 8.15 6.33
CA SER A 150 -28.39 8.30 7.71
C SER A 150 -27.59 7.49 8.74
N ASP A 151 -26.91 6.42 8.30
CA ASP A 151 -26.10 5.56 9.14
C ASP A 151 -24.62 6.02 9.16
N GLY A 152 -24.31 7.11 8.46
CA GLY A 152 -22.96 7.65 8.32
C GLY A 152 -22.07 6.89 7.34
N ASN A 153 -22.61 5.92 6.58
CA ASN A 153 -21.86 5.31 5.49
C ASN A 153 -21.65 6.36 4.40
N TYR A 154 -20.51 6.32 3.72
CA TYR A 154 -20.25 7.29 2.67
C TYR A 154 -20.10 6.65 1.29
N ALA A 155 -20.43 7.43 0.27
CA ALA A 155 -20.14 7.13 -1.13
C ALA A 155 -19.52 8.34 -1.84
N THR A 156 -18.63 8.07 -2.77
CA THR A 156 -18.09 9.04 -3.72
C THR A 156 -18.72 8.83 -5.09
N LEU A 157 -19.09 9.93 -5.75
CA LEU A 157 -19.69 9.92 -7.08
C LEU A 157 -18.95 10.88 -8.02
N ASP A 158 -18.92 10.53 -9.31
CA ASP A 158 -18.29 11.31 -10.38
C ASP A 158 -19.22 12.40 -10.97
N GLU A 159 -18.78 13.14 -12.00
CA GLU A 159 -19.60 14.19 -12.61
C GLU A 159 -20.89 13.64 -13.24
N ASP A 160 -20.85 12.39 -13.71
CA ASP A 160 -21.98 11.66 -14.28
C ASP A 160 -22.93 11.12 -13.20
N LYS A 161 -22.70 11.48 -11.94
CA LYS A 161 -23.48 11.08 -10.76
C LYS A 161 -23.46 9.58 -10.51
N SER A 162 -22.48 8.87 -11.06
CA SER A 162 -22.33 7.42 -10.88
C SER A 162 -21.50 7.13 -9.64
N THR A 163 -21.91 6.10 -8.88
CA THR A 163 -21.16 5.71 -7.68
C THR A 163 -19.79 5.11 -8.06
N VAL A 164 -18.71 5.71 -7.54
CA VAL A 164 -17.32 5.27 -7.78
C VAL A 164 -16.85 4.34 -6.67
N TYR A 165 -17.08 4.72 -5.41
CA TYR A 165 -16.67 3.95 -4.23
C TYR A 165 -17.64 4.20 -3.09
N PHE A 166 -17.77 3.24 -2.17
CA PHE A 166 -18.51 3.40 -0.93
C PHE A 166 -17.90 2.56 0.18
N GLN A 167 -18.09 2.99 1.41
CA GLN A 167 -17.63 2.26 2.59
C GLN A 167 -18.55 2.49 3.79
N PRO A 168 -18.56 1.55 4.75
CA PRO A 168 -19.37 1.72 5.94
C PRO A 168 -18.75 2.75 6.88
N ALA A 169 -19.59 3.38 7.72
CA ALA A 169 -19.13 4.29 8.77
C ALA A 169 -18.13 3.60 9.73
N ILE A 170 -18.43 2.34 10.05
CA ILE A 170 -17.61 1.46 10.89
C ILE A 170 -17.18 0.27 10.03
N PRO A 171 -15.89 0.14 9.68
CA PRO A 171 -15.39 -0.90 8.78
C PRO A 171 -15.27 -2.28 9.47
N SER A 172 -16.41 -2.92 9.71
CA SER A 172 -16.50 -4.31 10.19
C SER A 172 -16.87 -5.26 9.05
N ILE A 173 -16.57 -6.57 9.19
CA ILE A 173 -16.98 -7.59 8.21
C ILE A 173 -18.49 -7.55 7.97
N GLU A 174 -19.27 -7.40 9.05
CA GLU A 174 -20.73 -7.33 8.98
C GLU A 174 -21.19 -6.11 8.17
N ASN A 175 -20.64 -4.93 8.44
CA ASN A 175 -21.04 -3.72 7.75
C ASN A 175 -20.59 -3.70 6.29
N TRP A 176 -19.40 -4.24 6.00
CA TRP A 176 -18.98 -4.46 4.62
C TRP A 176 -19.90 -5.44 3.89
N ASN A 177 -20.33 -6.52 4.54
CA ASN A 177 -21.30 -7.45 3.93
C ASN A 177 -22.62 -6.74 3.64
N LYS A 178 -23.14 -5.95 4.58
CA LYS A 178 -24.37 -5.17 4.36
C LYS A 178 -24.32 -4.31 3.09
N LEU A 179 -23.16 -3.71 2.78
CA LEU A 179 -22.99 -2.88 1.59
C LEU A 179 -22.66 -3.68 0.31
N LEU A 180 -21.92 -4.79 0.43
CA LEU A 180 -21.38 -5.53 -0.71
C LEU A 180 -22.20 -6.77 -1.11
N THR A 181 -23.14 -7.25 -0.29
CA THR A 181 -24.00 -8.40 -0.63
C THR A 181 -24.82 -8.13 -1.89
N ASP A 182 -25.30 -6.90 -2.07
CA ASP A 182 -25.87 -6.42 -3.32
C ASP A 182 -25.29 -5.03 -3.63
N SER A 183 -24.10 -5.02 -4.22
CA SER A 183 -23.38 -3.79 -4.54
C SER A 183 -24.16 -2.90 -5.52
N ASN A 184 -24.94 -3.49 -6.43
CA ASN A 184 -25.77 -2.73 -7.37
C ASN A 184 -26.90 -2.00 -6.65
N ALA A 185 -27.62 -2.68 -5.75
CA ALA A 185 -28.64 -2.03 -4.94
C ALA A 185 -28.05 -0.91 -4.05
N THR A 186 -26.86 -1.14 -3.47
CA THR A 186 -26.16 -0.11 -2.68
C THR A 186 -25.81 1.13 -3.52
N ARG A 187 -25.31 0.95 -4.75
CA ARG A 187 -25.03 2.07 -5.67
C ARG A 187 -26.27 2.85 -6.03
N THR A 188 -27.33 2.16 -6.48
CA THR A 188 -28.61 2.80 -6.80
C THR A 188 -29.18 3.57 -5.61
N ARG A 189 -29.00 3.06 -4.38
CA ARG A 189 -29.40 3.78 -3.17
C ARG A 189 -28.66 5.11 -3.01
N PHE A 190 -27.33 5.14 -3.19
CA PHE A 190 -26.55 6.37 -3.09
C PHE A 190 -26.81 7.34 -4.25
N GLU A 191 -27.03 6.82 -5.45
CA GLU A 191 -27.40 7.62 -6.63
C GLU A 191 -28.75 8.31 -6.44
N ASN A 192 -29.76 7.58 -5.95
CA ASN A 192 -31.06 8.17 -5.59
C ASN A 192 -30.94 9.21 -4.46
N LEU A 193 -30.10 8.93 -3.45
CA LEU A 193 -29.84 9.87 -2.36
C LEU A 193 -29.15 11.16 -2.86
N LEU A 194 -28.28 11.06 -3.87
CA LEU A 194 -27.71 12.25 -4.52
C LEU A 194 -28.81 13.12 -5.14
N GLU A 195 -29.73 12.51 -5.89
CA GLU A 195 -30.82 13.23 -6.53
C GLU A 195 -31.72 13.92 -5.51
N GLU A 196 -32.01 13.25 -4.40
CA GLU A 196 -32.78 13.83 -3.30
C GLU A 196 -32.06 15.04 -2.69
N LEU A 197 -30.79 14.90 -2.33
CA LEU A 197 -30.00 15.94 -1.67
C LEU A 197 -29.67 17.13 -2.56
N LEU A 198 -29.56 16.93 -3.88
CA LEU A 198 -29.42 18.04 -4.84
C LEU A 198 -30.70 18.88 -4.93
N ASN A 199 -31.86 18.26 -4.77
CA ASN A 199 -33.16 18.95 -4.81
C ASN A 199 -33.55 19.54 -3.44
N ASN A 200 -33.16 18.86 -2.36
CA ASN A 200 -33.45 19.23 -0.98
C ASN A 200 -32.16 19.16 -0.15
N PRO A 201 -31.32 20.23 -0.18
CA PRO A 201 -30.08 20.24 0.56
C PRO A 201 -30.36 20.05 2.06
N SER A 202 -29.82 18.98 2.62
CA SER A 202 -29.74 18.83 4.07
C SER A 202 -28.68 19.78 4.62
N GLY A 203 -28.81 20.10 5.91
CA GLY A 203 -27.80 20.89 6.62
C GLY A 203 -26.54 20.07 6.90
N GLU A 204 -25.91 20.29 8.05
CA GLU A 204 -24.74 19.51 8.47
C GLU A 204 -25.11 18.12 9.02
N ASP A 205 -26.40 17.86 9.27
CA ASP A 205 -26.91 16.59 9.78
C ASP A 205 -27.03 15.52 8.68
N TYR A 206 -26.96 14.25 9.08
CA TYR A 206 -27.14 13.12 8.16
C TYR A 206 -28.61 12.94 7.73
N PRO A 207 -28.88 12.51 6.48
CA PRO A 207 -27.91 12.33 5.38
C PRO A 207 -27.34 13.67 4.90
N SER A 208 -26.11 13.72 4.39
CA SER A 208 -25.45 14.97 3.97
C SER A 208 -24.72 14.88 2.63
N LEU A 209 -24.59 16.02 1.96
CA LEU A 209 -23.96 16.16 0.63
C LEU A 209 -22.85 17.22 0.66
N LYS A 210 -21.69 16.88 0.11
CA LYS A 210 -20.60 17.83 -0.17
C LYS A 210 -20.31 17.86 -1.67
N LEU A 211 -20.36 19.06 -2.26
CA LEU A 211 -20.02 19.32 -3.65
C LEU A 211 -18.53 19.60 -3.81
N ASN A 212 -17.88 18.96 -4.78
CA ASN A 212 -16.44 19.09 -5.07
C ASN A 212 -15.58 19.06 -3.79
N PRO A 213 -15.69 18.00 -2.97
CA PRO A 213 -15.10 17.98 -1.63
C PRO A 213 -13.57 18.09 -1.65
N ILE A 214 -12.92 17.86 -2.80
CA ILE A 214 -11.47 18.06 -2.92
C ILE A 214 -11.05 19.53 -2.75
N LYS A 215 -11.92 20.48 -3.13
CA LYS A 215 -11.65 21.92 -3.06
C LYS A 215 -11.52 22.45 -1.64
N SER A 216 -12.14 21.80 -0.64
CA SER A 216 -11.99 22.21 0.75
C SER A 216 -10.60 21.91 1.33
N TYR A 217 -9.78 21.14 0.61
CA TYR A 217 -8.42 20.80 1.02
C TYR A 217 -7.34 21.64 0.32
N GLU A 218 -7.70 22.46 -0.67
CA GLU A 218 -6.73 23.29 -1.40
C GLU A 218 -6.23 24.45 -0.54
N THR A 219 -4.94 24.77 -0.69
CA THR A 219 -4.28 25.93 -0.07
C THR A 219 -3.45 26.66 -1.13
N GLU A 220 -2.69 27.69 -0.74
CA GLU A 220 -1.73 28.32 -1.65
C GLU A 220 -0.57 27.37 -2.04
N GLN A 221 -0.29 26.37 -1.20
CA GLN A 221 0.80 25.40 -1.38
C GLN A 221 0.30 24.06 -1.91
N LEU A 222 -0.99 23.75 -1.80
CA LEU A 222 -1.59 22.46 -2.16
C LEU A 222 -2.74 22.62 -3.15
N THR A 223 -2.61 21.97 -4.30
CA THR A 223 -3.66 21.91 -5.33
C THR A 223 -3.95 20.47 -5.75
N PHE A 224 -5.13 20.23 -6.31
CA PHE A 224 -5.52 18.91 -6.78
C PHE A 224 -5.94 18.92 -8.25
N LEU A 225 -5.54 17.87 -8.97
CA LEU A 225 -5.89 17.66 -10.38
C LEU A 225 -6.62 16.33 -10.54
N LYS A 226 -7.76 16.37 -11.24
CA LYS A 226 -8.45 15.15 -11.66
C LYS A 226 -7.78 14.58 -12.92
N GLY A 227 -7.22 13.40 -12.80
CA GLY A 227 -6.57 12.68 -13.89
C GLY A 227 -5.37 11.85 -13.42
N GLY A 228 -5.05 10.82 -14.18
CA GLY A 228 -3.92 9.92 -13.91
C GLY A 228 -2.70 10.16 -14.79
N ILE A 229 -1.80 9.19 -14.74
CA ILE A 229 -0.60 9.09 -15.59
C ILE A 229 -1.01 9.19 -17.07
N GLY A 230 -0.39 10.10 -17.81
CA GLY A 230 -0.70 10.33 -19.23
C GLY A 230 -1.96 11.16 -19.51
N GLN A 231 -2.74 11.54 -18.49
CA GLN A 231 -3.99 12.29 -18.66
C GLN A 231 -3.88 13.75 -18.22
N ILE A 232 -2.98 14.05 -17.26
CA ILE A 232 -2.80 15.41 -16.76
C ILE A 232 -1.72 16.15 -17.54
N ASP A 233 -2.02 17.40 -17.91
CA ASP A 233 -1.04 18.32 -18.46
C ASP A 233 -0.51 19.25 -17.37
N ILE A 234 0.73 19.00 -16.98
CA ILE A 234 1.44 19.77 -15.96
C ILE A 234 2.81 20.18 -16.47
N THR A 235 3.33 21.25 -15.89
CA THR A 235 4.74 21.61 -15.99
C THR A 235 5.61 20.57 -15.27
N PRO A 236 6.86 20.34 -15.72
CA PRO A 236 7.76 19.42 -15.05
C PRO A 236 8.00 19.77 -13.58
N LYS A 237 8.18 18.76 -12.74
CA LYS A 237 8.31 18.86 -11.27
C LYS A 237 9.68 18.42 -10.78
N ASP A 238 10.10 18.90 -9.61
CA ASP A 238 11.37 18.50 -8.99
C ASP A 238 11.27 17.07 -8.44
N VAL A 239 10.09 16.70 -7.95
CA VAL A 239 9.79 15.36 -7.45
C VAL A 239 8.46 14.87 -8.03
N ILE A 240 8.44 13.62 -8.50
CA ILE A 240 7.21 12.89 -8.72
C ILE A 240 7.20 11.67 -7.79
N ARG A 241 6.11 11.50 -7.04
CA ARG A 241 5.87 10.34 -6.20
C ARG A 241 4.69 9.53 -6.76
N CYS A 242 4.84 8.22 -6.85
CA CYS A 242 3.80 7.30 -7.29
C CYS A 242 3.87 6.00 -6.47
N PHE A 243 3.25 6.01 -5.28
CA PHE A 243 3.18 4.86 -4.40
C PHE A 243 1.81 4.22 -4.45
N ASN A 244 1.78 2.89 -4.34
CA ASN A 244 0.55 2.11 -4.27
C ASN A 244 -0.36 2.19 -5.52
N VAL A 245 0.19 2.60 -6.67
CA VAL A 245 -0.56 2.73 -7.94
C VAL A 245 -0.09 1.72 -8.98
N LEU A 246 1.21 1.68 -9.27
CA LEU A 246 1.69 0.95 -10.45
C LEU A 246 1.58 -0.57 -10.35
N TYR A 247 1.44 -1.16 -9.15
CA TYR A 247 1.20 -2.60 -9.01
C TYR A 247 -0.20 -3.07 -9.45
N TYR A 248 -1.09 -2.14 -9.85
CA TYR A 248 -2.37 -2.47 -10.50
C TYR A 248 -2.24 -2.66 -12.01
N PHE A 249 -1.14 -2.22 -12.61
CA PHE A 249 -0.95 -2.16 -14.05
C PHE A 249 0.15 -3.11 -14.51
N ASP A 250 0.06 -3.53 -15.77
CA ASP A 250 1.03 -4.43 -16.37
C ASP A 250 2.35 -3.71 -16.70
N ASP A 251 3.33 -4.50 -17.11
CA ASP A 251 4.65 -4.02 -17.47
C ASP A 251 4.65 -3.03 -18.64
N ALA A 252 3.76 -3.23 -19.61
CA ALA A 252 3.61 -2.34 -20.76
C ALA A 252 3.11 -0.94 -20.35
N PHE A 253 2.24 -0.86 -19.34
CA PHE A 253 1.84 0.41 -18.76
C PHE A 253 2.94 1.03 -17.92
N LEU A 254 3.72 0.24 -17.17
CA LEU A 254 4.87 0.74 -16.41
C LEU A 254 5.88 1.46 -17.31
N GLU A 255 6.21 0.88 -18.48
CA GLU A 255 7.12 1.53 -19.45
C GLU A 255 6.59 2.88 -19.93
N LYS A 256 5.31 2.94 -20.32
CA LYS A 256 4.65 4.20 -20.71
C LYS A 256 4.62 5.21 -19.57
N ALA A 257 4.43 4.74 -18.34
CA ALA A 257 4.45 5.58 -17.15
C ALA A 257 5.85 6.17 -16.93
N LEU A 258 6.92 5.37 -17.07
CA LEU A 258 8.30 5.85 -16.97
C LEU A 258 8.63 6.90 -18.05
N GLU A 259 8.19 6.70 -19.29
CA GLU A 259 8.34 7.70 -20.36
C GLU A 259 7.62 9.01 -20.01
N TRP A 260 6.38 8.91 -19.50
CA TRP A 260 5.60 10.06 -19.09
C TRP A 260 6.24 10.79 -17.89
N PHE A 261 6.68 10.06 -16.87
CA PHE A 261 7.39 10.62 -15.74
C PHE A 261 8.69 11.31 -16.18
N ALA A 262 9.43 10.73 -17.13
CA ALA A 262 10.62 11.36 -17.69
C ALA A 262 10.29 12.74 -18.29
N GLN A 263 9.15 12.88 -18.99
CA GLN A 263 8.73 14.16 -19.57
C GLN A 263 8.25 15.18 -18.52
N LYS A 264 7.69 14.68 -17.41
CA LYS A 264 7.12 15.52 -16.34
C LYS A 264 8.07 15.75 -15.16
N THR A 265 9.33 15.33 -15.25
CA THR A 265 10.35 15.58 -14.22
C THR A 265 11.39 16.58 -14.73
N LYS A 266 11.73 17.59 -13.93
CA LYS A 266 12.80 18.56 -14.22
C LYS A 266 14.14 17.83 -14.28
N GLU A 267 15.08 18.36 -15.05
CA GLU A 267 16.45 17.81 -15.12
C GLU A 267 17.08 17.71 -13.72
N GLY A 268 17.66 16.55 -13.39
CA GLY A 268 18.20 16.27 -12.06
C GLY A 268 17.16 15.96 -10.97
N GLY A 269 15.87 16.19 -11.24
CA GLY A 269 14.76 15.81 -10.37
C GLY A 269 14.57 14.30 -10.26
N ILE A 270 13.74 13.88 -9.31
CA ILE A 270 13.59 12.46 -8.95
C ILE A 270 12.17 11.95 -9.09
N VAL A 271 12.05 10.66 -9.38
CA VAL A 271 10.78 9.93 -9.45
C VAL A 271 10.85 8.74 -8.51
N LEU A 272 9.92 8.67 -7.56
CA LEU A 272 9.80 7.55 -6.63
C LEU A 272 8.59 6.70 -7.01
N ILE A 273 8.80 5.39 -7.18
CA ILE A 273 7.76 4.43 -7.54
C ILE A 273 7.85 3.24 -6.60
N GLY A 274 6.75 2.90 -5.92
CA GLY A 274 6.82 1.86 -4.89
C GLY A 274 5.50 1.40 -4.28
N GLY A 275 5.61 0.58 -3.25
CA GLY A 275 4.55 0.26 -2.30
C GLY A 275 4.91 0.78 -0.91
N ASP A 276 3.92 1.29 -0.20
CA ASP A 276 4.07 1.79 1.15
C ASP A 276 2.83 1.47 1.99
N TRP A 277 2.98 1.40 3.30
CA TRP A 277 1.89 1.13 4.22
C TRP A 277 1.90 2.04 5.45
N ALA A 278 0.97 1.83 6.36
CA ALA A 278 0.75 2.69 7.52
C ALA A 278 2.05 2.89 8.32
N GLY A 279 2.40 4.16 8.60
CA GLY A 279 3.64 4.52 9.27
C GLY A 279 4.91 3.99 8.59
N SER A 280 4.86 3.94 7.25
CA SER A 280 5.92 3.47 6.35
C SER A 280 6.44 2.06 6.62
N THR A 281 5.61 1.19 7.19
CA THR A 281 5.87 -0.26 7.24
C THR A 281 5.74 -0.86 5.83
N GLU A 282 6.40 -2.00 5.60
CA GLU A 282 6.32 -2.74 4.33
C GLU A 282 6.66 -1.88 3.09
N CYS A 283 7.52 -0.89 3.28
CA CYS A 283 7.86 0.10 2.27
C CYS A 283 8.93 -0.46 1.32
N TYR A 284 8.72 -0.28 0.02
CA TYR A 284 9.72 -0.56 -1.01
C TYR A 284 9.52 0.35 -2.21
N TYR A 285 10.60 0.80 -2.85
CA TYR A 285 10.52 1.75 -3.95
C TYR A 285 11.79 1.81 -4.78
N HIS A 286 11.62 2.12 -6.06
CA HIS A 286 12.69 2.64 -6.90
C HIS A 286 12.80 4.15 -6.75
N VAL A 287 14.03 4.64 -6.89
CA VAL A 287 14.31 6.06 -7.07
C VAL A 287 15.01 6.23 -8.40
N TYR A 288 14.33 6.92 -9.32
CA TYR A 288 14.90 7.31 -10.59
C TYR A 288 15.32 8.78 -10.53
N GLN A 289 16.39 9.13 -11.22
CA GLN A 289 16.79 10.51 -11.45
C GLN A 289 16.72 10.85 -12.93
N LYS A 290 16.16 12.02 -13.23
CA LYS A 290 16.11 12.55 -14.58
C LYS A 290 17.51 12.91 -15.08
N ASN A 291 17.87 12.36 -16.24
CA ASN A 291 19.08 12.70 -16.99
C ASN A 291 18.73 12.80 -18.49
N GLY A 292 18.72 14.01 -19.03
CA GLY A 292 18.35 14.29 -20.41
C GLY A 292 16.91 13.88 -20.71
N ASN A 293 16.69 12.91 -21.60
CA ASN A 293 15.34 12.42 -21.93
C ASN A 293 14.93 11.16 -21.15
N GLN A 294 15.76 10.69 -20.22
CA GLN A 294 15.58 9.39 -19.58
C GLN A 294 15.50 9.50 -18.06
N LEU A 295 14.87 8.49 -17.45
CA LEU A 295 14.93 8.23 -16.02
C LEU A 295 15.98 7.15 -15.77
N VAL A 296 17.03 7.50 -15.03
CA VAL A 296 18.10 6.58 -14.64
C VAL A 296 17.77 6.02 -13.27
N ASN A 297 17.64 4.71 -13.14
CA ASN A 297 17.49 4.07 -11.83
C ASN A 297 18.75 4.37 -11.00
N ARG A 298 18.55 4.93 -9.80
CA ARG A 298 19.65 5.24 -8.86
C ARG A 298 19.73 4.22 -7.74
N GLU A 299 18.59 3.78 -7.24
CA GLU A 299 18.50 2.76 -6.21
C GLU A 299 17.13 2.11 -6.16
N PHE A 300 17.10 0.86 -5.71
CA PHE A 300 15.94 0.20 -5.16
C PHE A 300 16.08 0.13 -3.64
N ALA A 301 15.10 0.66 -2.90
CA ALA A 301 15.12 0.72 -1.45
C ALA A 301 13.93 -0.02 -0.83
N PHE A 302 14.11 -0.57 0.38
CA PHE A 302 13.03 -1.21 1.14
C PHE A 302 13.28 -1.19 2.65
N SER A 303 12.19 -1.24 3.42
CA SER A 303 12.21 -1.30 4.88
C SER A 303 12.51 -2.71 5.38
N ILE A 304 13.20 -2.83 6.53
CA ILE A 304 13.68 -4.11 7.06
C ILE A 304 12.54 -5.08 7.44
N ASP A 305 11.37 -4.55 7.80
CA ASP A 305 10.18 -5.33 8.14
C ASP A 305 9.58 -6.08 6.93
N CYS A 306 9.97 -5.73 5.69
CA CYS A 306 9.65 -6.53 4.51
C CYS A 306 10.19 -7.97 4.58
N LEU A 307 11.19 -8.26 5.43
CA LEU A 307 11.69 -9.62 5.64
C LEU A 307 10.67 -10.53 6.35
N CYS A 308 9.80 -9.96 7.17
CA CYS A 308 8.79 -10.65 7.96
C CYS A 308 7.58 -9.72 8.22
N PRO A 309 6.82 -9.38 7.17
CA PRO A 309 5.83 -8.32 7.23
C PRO A 309 4.64 -8.68 8.12
N MET A 310 4.01 -7.67 8.72
CA MET A 310 2.80 -7.85 9.51
C MET A 310 1.54 -7.92 8.64
N GLY A 311 1.46 -7.10 7.61
CA GLY A 311 0.39 -7.07 6.64
C GLY A 311 0.77 -7.84 5.37
N ILE A 312 0.30 -7.29 4.24
CA ILE A 312 0.29 -7.99 2.96
C ILE A 312 0.87 -7.16 1.80
N VAL A 313 1.28 -5.92 2.08
CA VAL A 313 1.73 -4.94 1.07
C VAL A 313 3.03 -5.40 0.42
N THR A 314 3.95 -5.98 1.21
CA THR A 314 5.19 -6.60 0.69
C THR A 314 4.90 -7.62 -0.43
N TRP A 315 3.78 -8.34 -0.34
CA TRP A 315 3.43 -9.44 -1.25
C TRP A 315 2.39 -9.05 -2.29
N TYR A 316 1.86 -7.83 -2.25
CA TYR A 316 0.74 -7.40 -3.07
C TYR A 316 1.14 -7.33 -4.55
N SER A 317 0.52 -8.16 -5.40
CA SER A 317 0.86 -8.26 -6.83
C SER A 317 -0.33 -8.66 -7.70
N ASN A 318 -0.81 -7.75 -8.56
CA ASN A 318 -1.86 -8.09 -9.54
C ASN A 318 -1.33 -8.78 -10.79
N HIS A 319 -0.02 -8.66 -11.04
CA HIS A 319 0.63 -9.20 -12.22
C HIS A 319 1.74 -10.17 -11.82
N ALA A 320 2.01 -11.17 -12.66
CA ALA A 320 3.02 -12.19 -12.36
C ALA A 320 4.45 -11.71 -12.67
N ASP A 321 4.56 -10.69 -13.51
CA ASP A 321 5.79 -10.07 -14.01
C ASP A 321 6.05 -8.69 -13.37
N ASP A 322 5.49 -8.42 -12.18
CA ASP A 322 5.73 -7.17 -11.47
C ASP A 322 7.21 -7.02 -11.12
N ARG A 323 7.90 -6.13 -11.85
CA ARG A 323 9.35 -5.89 -11.73
C ARG A 323 9.78 -5.47 -10.33
N GLN A 324 8.98 -4.63 -9.68
CA GLN A 324 9.30 -4.12 -8.35
C GLN A 324 9.23 -5.25 -7.32
N LYS A 325 8.24 -6.15 -7.44
CA LYS A 325 8.13 -7.33 -6.57
C LYS A 325 9.22 -8.35 -6.85
N ALA A 326 9.55 -8.59 -8.12
CA ALA A 326 10.66 -9.48 -8.48
C ALA A 326 11.98 -9.00 -7.87
N GLU A 327 12.25 -7.70 -7.91
CA GLU A 327 13.45 -7.10 -7.31
C GLU A 327 13.44 -7.13 -5.78
N LEU A 328 12.32 -6.81 -5.14
CA LEU A 328 12.16 -6.94 -3.68
C LEU A 328 12.44 -8.38 -3.21
N VAL A 329 11.77 -9.36 -3.84
CA VAL A 329 11.87 -10.78 -3.47
C VAL A 329 13.29 -11.30 -3.69
N LYS A 330 14.00 -10.84 -4.72
CA LYS A 330 15.41 -11.17 -4.93
C LYS A 330 16.26 -10.79 -3.71
N TYR A 331 16.16 -9.55 -3.23
CA TYR A 331 16.96 -9.09 -2.10
C TYR A 331 16.55 -9.74 -0.78
N ILE A 332 15.25 -9.87 -0.52
CA ILE A 332 14.73 -10.58 0.65
C ILE A 332 15.25 -12.03 0.66
N SER A 333 15.18 -12.74 -0.47
CA SER A 333 15.64 -14.14 -0.58
C SER A 333 17.13 -14.30 -0.27
N ILE A 334 17.96 -13.32 -0.68
CA ILE A 334 19.39 -13.33 -0.35
C ILE A 334 19.61 -13.14 1.15
N ILE A 335 18.94 -12.14 1.75
CA ILE A 335 19.08 -11.85 3.18
C ILE A 335 18.61 -13.04 4.03
N ARG A 336 17.45 -13.62 3.69
CA ARG A 336 16.85 -14.73 4.43
C ARG A 336 17.66 -16.04 4.35
N LYS A 337 18.55 -16.18 3.36
CA LYS A 337 19.47 -17.32 3.23
C LYS A 337 20.68 -17.23 4.17
N ASP A 338 20.93 -16.07 4.78
CA ASP A 338 22.02 -15.91 5.76
C ASP A 338 21.51 -16.32 7.16
N PRO A 339 21.95 -17.48 7.69
CA PRO A 339 21.41 -18.01 8.94
C PRO A 339 21.84 -17.20 10.17
N GLU A 340 23.02 -16.58 10.13
CA GLU A 340 23.53 -15.77 11.23
C GLU A 340 22.70 -14.49 11.39
N PHE A 341 22.43 -13.83 10.26
CA PHE A 341 21.52 -12.70 10.21
C PHE A 341 20.11 -13.10 10.67
N MET A 342 19.52 -14.15 10.10
CA MET A 342 18.14 -14.53 10.42
C MET A 342 17.95 -14.96 11.87
N ASN A 343 18.92 -15.62 12.49
CA ASN A 343 18.87 -15.95 13.92
C ASN A 343 18.83 -14.67 14.79
N THR A 344 19.66 -13.69 14.45
CA THR A 344 19.70 -12.39 15.15
C THR A 344 18.40 -11.62 14.95
N PHE A 345 17.92 -11.56 13.70
CA PHE A 345 16.66 -10.92 13.33
C PHE A 345 15.48 -11.55 14.08
N TYR A 346 15.34 -12.87 14.07
CA TYR A 346 14.23 -13.55 14.75
C TYR A 346 14.25 -13.36 16.26
N ALA A 347 15.43 -13.44 16.90
CA ALA A 347 15.54 -13.25 18.34
C ALA A 347 14.98 -11.88 18.75
N PHE A 348 15.42 -10.81 18.06
CA PHE A 348 14.94 -9.46 18.36
C PHE A 348 13.49 -9.24 17.95
N HIS A 349 13.11 -9.63 16.73
CA HIS A 349 11.78 -9.40 16.19
C HIS A 349 10.69 -10.16 16.95
N ASP A 350 10.95 -11.41 17.37
CA ASP A 350 10.02 -12.19 18.19
C ASP A 350 9.84 -11.57 19.58
N ASP A 351 10.92 -11.05 20.19
CA ASP A 351 10.85 -10.32 21.45
C ASP A 351 10.00 -9.06 21.32
N GLN A 352 10.16 -8.26 20.25
CA GLN A 352 9.33 -7.07 20.05
C GLN A 352 7.86 -7.40 19.77
N ARG A 353 7.58 -8.42 18.93
CA ARG A 353 6.21 -8.88 18.72
C ARG A 353 5.54 -9.32 20.01
N LYS A 354 6.28 -9.96 20.91
CA LYS A 354 5.78 -10.30 22.24
C LYS A 354 5.57 -9.06 23.13
N ASN A 355 6.51 -8.11 23.12
CA ASN A 355 6.42 -6.88 23.93
C ASN A 355 5.20 -6.03 23.56
N TYR A 356 4.87 -5.95 22.26
CA TYR A 356 3.75 -5.17 21.75
C TYR A 356 2.44 -5.98 21.60
N ASP A 357 2.44 -7.26 21.97
CA ASP A 357 1.33 -8.21 21.74
C ASP A 357 0.85 -8.24 20.28
N LEU A 358 1.82 -8.20 19.36
CA LEU A 358 1.61 -8.13 17.92
C LEU A 358 1.95 -9.46 17.25
N CYS A 359 0.96 -10.35 17.17
CA CYS A 359 1.12 -11.68 16.57
C CYS A 359 2.31 -12.45 17.17
N PRO A 360 2.45 -12.62 18.50
CA PRO A 360 3.53 -13.41 19.08
C PRO A 360 3.48 -14.85 18.58
N ARG A 361 4.63 -15.54 18.55
CA ARG A 361 4.68 -16.97 18.20
C ARG A 361 3.95 -17.82 19.24
N ASP A 362 3.22 -18.82 18.77
CA ASP A 362 2.63 -19.85 19.64
C ASP A 362 3.63 -20.96 20.00
N SER A 363 3.17 -21.95 20.77
CA SER A 363 4.01 -23.09 21.19
C SER A 363 4.49 -23.97 20.03
N GLU A 364 3.90 -23.86 18.84
CA GLU A 364 4.31 -24.58 17.63
C GLU A 364 5.27 -23.74 16.77
N GLY A 365 5.47 -22.47 17.15
CA GLY A 365 6.36 -21.51 16.52
C GLY A 365 5.70 -20.69 15.40
N TYR A 366 4.38 -20.76 15.23
CA TYR A 366 3.67 -19.94 14.24
C TYR A 366 3.30 -18.59 14.83
N TYR A 367 3.41 -17.51 14.06
CA TYR A 367 2.87 -16.23 14.51
C TYR A 367 1.34 -16.29 14.66
N GLY A 368 0.87 -15.79 15.81
CA GLY A 368 -0.54 -15.73 16.16
C GLY A 368 -1.33 -14.66 15.40
N GLY A 369 -2.48 -14.32 15.95
CA GLY A 369 -3.28 -13.16 15.52
C GLY A 369 -3.06 -11.98 16.45
N VAL A 370 -3.83 -10.93 16.22
CA VAL A 370 -3.98 -9.80 17.15
C VAL A 370 -5.33 -9.89 17.84
N ASP A 371 -5.42 -9.34 19.05
CA ASP A 371 -6.72 -9.18 19.71
C ASP A 371 -7.63 -8.30 18.84
N PRO A 372 -8.81 -8.80 18.41
CA PRO A 372 -9.74 -8.03 17.58
C PRO A 372 -10.27 -6.77 18.26
N ALA A 373 -10.11 -6.62 19.58
CA ALA A 373 -10.44 -5.40 20.30
C ALA A 373 -9.39 -4.27 20.10
N VAL A 374 -8.18 -4.59 19.63
CA VAL A 374 -7.14 -3.60 19.36
C VAL A 374 -7.53 -2.78 18.14
N PRO A 375 -7.67 -1.44 18.26
CA PRO A 375 -8.01 -0.60 17.13
C PRO A 375 -6.90 -0.65 16.04
N PRO A 376 -7.24 -0.62 14.75
CA PRO A 376 -6.24 -0.63 13.67
C PRO A 376 -5.16 0.44 13.79
N GLN A 377 -5.51 1.63 14.31
CA GLN A 377 -4.53 2.70 14.53
C GLN A 377 -3.44 2.31 15.53
N ILE A 378 -3.81 1.61 16.62
CA ILE A 378 -2.85 1.15 17.63
C ILE A 378 -2.00 0.02 17.07
N LEU A 379 -2.61 -0.91 16.33
CA LEU A 379 -1.92 -1.98 15.63
C LEU A 379 -0.78 -1.44 14.76
N TRP A 380 -1.08 -0.48 13.88
CA TRP A 380 -0.08 0.07 12.96
C TRP A 380 0.91 1.00 13.64
N THR A 381 0.50 1.72 14.69
CA THR A 381 1.44 2.49 15.53
C THR A 381 2.49 1.57 16.16
N ASN A 382 2.06 0.43 16.71
CA ASN A 382 2.98 -0.55 17.29
C ASN A 382 3.84 -1.21 16.21
N ALA A 383 3.31 -1.51 15.02
CA ALA A 383 4.09 -2.03 13.90
C ALA A 383 5.22 -1.06 13.48
N SER A 384 4.92 0.23 13.38
CA SER A 384 5.92 1.27 13.11
C SER A 384 6.96 1.40 14.23
N ASN A 385 6.57 1.23 15.50
CA ASN A 385 7.52 1.21 16.61
C ASN A 385 8.48 0.02 16.49
N ILE A 386 7.98 -1.18 16.18
CA ILE A 386 8.83 -2.35 15.92
C ILE A 386 9.82 -2.06 14.78
N LEU A 387 9.34 -1.49 13.65
CA LEU A 387 10.23 -1.12 12.54
C LEU A 387 11.34 -0.14 12.97
N LYS A 388 11.00 0.88 13.76
CA LYS A 388 11.98 1.83 14.30
C LYS A 388 13.01 1.12 15.18
N GLU A 389 12.58 0.24 16.06
CA GLU A 389 13.47 -0.53 16.95
C GLU A 389 14.37 -1.50 16.17
N LEU A 390 13.87 -2.16 15.13
CA LEU A 390 14.69 -2.99 14.23
C LEU A 390 15.83 -2.17 13.60
N ASN A 391 15.54 -0.93 13.21
CA ASN A 391 16.54 -0.02 12.65
C ASN A 391 17.53 0.49 13.72
N GLU A 392 17.06 0.81 14.93
CA GLU A 392 17.89 1.26 16.05
C GLU A 392 18.85 0.17 16.54
N GLU A 393 18.44 -1.10 16.47
CA GLU A 393 19.29 -2.27 16.73
C GLU A 393 20.33 -2.51 15.60
N GLY A 394 20.23 -1.77 14.49
CA GLY A 394 21.16 -1.87 13.36
C GLY A 394 20.91 -3.08 12.44
N LEU A 395 19.73 -3.71 12.51
CA LEU A 395 19.41 -4.87 11.67
C LEU A 395 19.35 -4.53 10.18
N ASN A 396 18.97 -3.30 9.83
CA ASN A 396 19.08 -2.76 8.48
C ASN A 396 20.54 -2.74 7.97
N GLN A 397 21.49 -2.35 8.81
CA GLN A 397 22.92 -2.36 8.47
C GLN A 397 23.45 -3.79 8.32
N LEU A 398 23.04 -4.71 9.19
CA LEU A 398 23.39 -6.13 9.06
C LEU A 398 22.84 -6.73 7.76
N ALA A 399 21.60 -6.40 7.38
CA ALA A 399 21.01 -6.82 6.11
C ALA A 399 21.77 -6.26 4.89
N VAL A 400 22.19 -4.99 4.96
CA VAL A 400 23.07 -4.38 3.95
C VAL A 400 24.39 -5.15 3.83
N ASP A 401 24.98 -5.57 4.94
CA ASP A 401 26.23 -6.32 4.91
C ASP A 401 26.06 -7.72 4.32
N VAL A 402 24.92 -8.38 4.52
CA VAL A 402 24.56 -9.62 3.82
C VAL A 402 24.52 -9.38 2.30
N LEU A 403 23.84 -8.32 1.85
CA LEU A 403 23.76 -7.98 0.43
C LEU A 403 25.14 -7.63 -0.17
N ARG A 404 25.99 -6.91 0.56
CA ARG A 404 27.37 -6.63 0.13
C ARG A 404 28.21 -7.89 -0.01
N ARG A 405 28.10 -8.83 0.92
CA ARG A 405 28.76 -10.16 0.80
C ARG A 405 28.26 -10.94 -0.41
N ALA A 406 26.99 -10.75 -0.80
CA ALA A 406 26.42 -11.31 -2.02
C ALA A 406 26.79 -10.54 -3.31
N GLY A 407 27.62 -9.50 -3.23
CA GLY A 407 28.16 -8.77 -4.38
C GLY A 407 27.35 -7.53 -4.79
N PHE A 408 26.37 -7.11 -3.98
CA PHE A 408 25.57 -5.91 -4.27
C PHE A 408 26.21 -4.64 -3.71
N THR A 409 26.00 -3.52 -4.41
CA THR A 409 26.32 -2.19 -3.89
C THR A 409 25.15 -1.73 -3.02
N ALA A 410 25.15 -2.14 -1.75
CA ALA A 410 24.10 -1.81 -0.79
C ALA A 410 24.55 -0.79 0.27
N ARG A 411 23.61 -0.02 0.79
CA ARG A 411 23.78 0.94 1.90
C ARG A 411 22.50 1.07 2.71
N VAL A 412 22.61 1.58 3.93
CA VAL A 412 21.46 2.17 4.63
C VAL A 412 21.31 3.60 4.12
N ASN A 413 20.12 3.98 3.67
CA ASN A 413 19.86 5.32 3.17
C ASN A 413 19.50 6.30 4.30
N GLU A 414 19.20 7.54 3.94
CA GLU A 414 19.02 8.68 4.84
C GLU A 414 17.86 8.49 5.84
N VAL A 415 16.95 7.54 5.56
CA VAL A 415 15.79 7.23 6.39
C VAL A 415 15.82 5.84 7.00
N GLY A 416 16.98 5.17 6.96
CA GLY A 416 17.15 3.86 7.57
C GLY A 416 16.69 2.68 6.70
N HIS A 417 16.27 2.91 5.46
CA HIS A 417 15.92 1.83 4.53
C HIS A 417 17.17 1.20 3.92
N ILE A 418 17.06 -0.08 3.56
CA ILE A 418 18.08 -0.82 2.82
C ILE A 418 17.98 -0.38 1.37
N ALA A 419 19.02 0.24 0.83
CA ALA A 419 19.10 0.70 -0.56
C ALA A 419 20.16 -0.07 -1.34
N VAL A 420 19.82 -0.50 -2.55
CA VAL A 420 20.69 -1.24 -3.47
C VAL A 420 20.81 -0.45 -4.77
N ALA A 421 22.03 -0.13 -5.17
CA ALA A 421 22.30 0.49 -6.47
C ALA A 421 22.22 -0.58 -7.60
N PRO A 422 21.77 -0.18 -8.82
CA PRO A 422 21.55 -1.10 -9.94
C PRO A 422 22.81 -1.77 -10.50
#